data_AF-A0AAN6YG16-F1
#
_entry.id   AF-A0AAN6YG16-F1
#
_cell.length_a   1.000
_cell.length_b   1.000
_cell.length_c   1.000
_cell.angle_alpha   90.00
_cell.angle_beta   90.00
_cell.angle_gamma   90.00
#
_symmetry.space_group_name_H-M   'P 1'
#
loop_
_entity.id
_entity.type
_entity.pdbx_description
1 polymer ?
#
loop_
_entity_poly.entity_id
_entity_poly.type
_entity_poly.pdbx_seq_one_letter_code
_entity_poly.pdbx_strand_id
1 'polypeptide(L)'
;MALSFSLSLLLALGAVARASPVCRRAVDALNEEATAEAHQRDNGATRAFSNVQIKTSDGRCLFIDKLSGDFRANLTPVQVAACGSTDGQGWDVITSGAHINVDNSMLLVSTLTQACFNFDDRRAAGNQVLLFSCGGRADGGGEVTNSQIFSFDGSSGPLSLKPQNAAGSCLTVKGDTIDIAGCNDGDANQSFTFGDAGGAGGGNNGNNGNGGNGNGAAQSSVGTPCTKRTRTVTTQPTENPTPDAGLGAQLPDSTTSSSAPATTSAAGGGGENGVGNGNDNDNGAGNGNGGIPSVNPTEPVPVSRAGGRLNPTAAAEAHQRDDTATRAFTGVEIRDPDGKCLFVDPTAGDFRQNLIPISSVECSGSPNEKWDVITAGKHNNQRGNAPAALIVSSLTNGCISVDGRRQAGDTVILFSCGGRGDGGGETDSGQLIPFIGQTSFAFAPQNQRNQVCILPGDGRLESGPCPTDGSQLFSIFP
;
A
#
# COMPACT_ATOMS: atom_id res chain seq x y z
N MET A 1 -36.08 40.20 51.36
CA MET A 1 -36.08 38.78 51.77
C MET A 1 -35.60 37.99 50.56
N ALA A 2 -34.31 37.64 50.49
CA ALA A 2 -33.75 36.38 51.00
C ALA A 2 -34.42 35.18 50.28
N LEU A 3 -33.73 34.30 49.55
CA LEU A 3 -32.47 33.64 49.85
C LEU A 3 -31.61 33.43 48.59
N SER A 4 -30.31 33.69 48.72
CA SER A 4 -29.24 32.96 48.04
C SER A 4 -29.10 31.56 48.66
N PHE A 5 -28.83 30.52 47.87
CA PHE A 5 -27.89 29.47 48.25
C PHE A 5 -27.30 28.76 47.02
N SER A 6 -25.99 28.59 47.08
CA SER A 6 -25.08 28.05 46.08
C SER A 6 -25.36 26.61 45.67
N LEU A 7 -25.01 26.26 44.43
CA LEU A 7 -24.28 25.00 44.19
C LEU A 7 -23.37 25.11 42.95
N SER A 8 -22.14 25.50 43.22
CA SER A 8 -20.99 25.32 42.33
C SER A 8 -20.64 23.83 42.28
N LEU A 9 -20.90 23.15 41.16
CA LEU A 9 -20.21 21.90 40.83
C LEU A 9 -20.40 21.52 39.35
N LEU A 10 -19.53 22.01 38.48
CA LEU A 10 -19.30 21.41 37.17
C LEU A 10 -17.80 21.12 37.05
N LEU A 11 -17.46 19.91 37.50
CA LEU A 11 -16.13 19.34 37.41
C LEU A 11 -15.69 19.21 35.95
N ALA A 12 -14.44 19.59 35.73
CA ALA A 12 -13.68 19.39 34.52
C ALA A 12 -13.61 17.90 34.12
N LEU A 13 -14.16 17.57 32.94
CA LEU A 13 -13.77 16.38 32.19
C LEU A 13 -12.68 16.77 31.20
N GLY A 14 -11.44 16.83 31.70
CA GLY A 14 -10.26 16.79 30.85
C GLY A 14 -10.10 15.37 30.29
N ALA A 15 -10.70 15.10 29.13
CA ALA A 15 -10.38 13.90 28.38
C ALA A 15 -8.93 14.04 27.88
N VAL A 16 -7.99 13.42 28.60
CA VAL A 16 -6.65 13.18 28.07
C VAL A 16 -6.81 12.15 26.97
N ALA A 17 -7.03 12.61 25.74
CA ALA A 17 -6.76 11.82 24.56
C ALA A 17 -5.25 11.54 24.55
N ARG A 18 -4.83 10.46 25.19
CA ARG A 18 -3.54 9.88 24.88
C ARG A 18 -3.65 9.39 23.44
N ALA A 19 -3.20 10.21 22.51
CA ALA A 19 -2.76 9.70 21.23
C ALA A 19 -1.78 8.57 21.55
N SER A 20 -2.21 7.33 21.33
CA SER A 20 -1.28 6.20 21.30
C SER A 20 -0.12 6.64 20.42
N PRO A 21 1.15 6.48 20.83
CA PRO A 21 2.26 6.73 19.94
C PRO A 21 1.98 5.90 18.69
N VAL A 22 1.77 6.58 17.56
CA VAL A 22 1.73 5.90 16.27
C VAL A 22 3.13 5.29 16.16
N CYS A 23 3.25 3.99 16.39
CA CYS A 23 4.49 3.28 16.11
C CYS A 23 4.83 3.61 14.67
N ARG A 24 5.95 4.34 14.48
CA ARG A 24 6.39 4.74 13.15
C ARG A 24 6.53 3.47 12.32
N ARG A 25 6.06 3.51 11.08
CA ARG A 25 6.23 2.43 10.09
C ARG A 25 7.73 2.35 9.81
N ALA A 26 8.46 1.59 10.61
CA ALA A 26 9.87 1.34 10.42
C ALA A 26 10.03 -0.08 9.90
N VAL A 27 10.82 -0.24 8.85
CA VAL A 27 11.19 -1.55 8.29
C VAL A 27 12.58 -1.94 8.76
N ASP A 28 12.83 -3.23 8.92
CA ASP A 28 14.17 -3.71 9.30
C ASP A 28 15.18 -3.58 8.15
N ALA A 29 14.70 -3.60 6.90
CA ALA A 29 15.48 -3.38 5.69
C ALA A 29 14.59 -2.88 4.54
N LEU A 30 15.19 -2.19 3.57
CA LEU A 30 14.52 -1.86 2.31
C LEU A 30 14.55 -3.04 1.34
N ASN A 31 13.57 -3.07 0.44
CA ASN A 31 13.73 -3.81 -0.81
C ASN A 31 14.50 -2.90 -1.78
N GLU A 32 15.75 -3.25 -2.07
CA GLU A 32 16.63 -2.39 -2.87
C GLU A 32 16.16 -2.21 -4.33
N GLU A 33 15.58 -3.24 -4.94
CA GLU A 33 15.04 -3.18 -6.31
C GLU A 33 13.85 -2.22 -6.37
N ALA A 34 12.88 -2.39 -5.47
CA ALA A 34 11.71 -1.54 -5.40
C ALA A 34 12.04 -0.10 -4.97
N THR A 35 13.09 0.08 -4.16
CA THR A 35 13.62 1.41 -3.80
C THR A 35 14.26 2.09 -5.02
N ALA A 36 15.08 1.36 -5.78
CA ALA A 36 15.73 1.86 -6.97
C ALA A 36 14.73 2.21 -8.09
N GLU A 37 13.68 1.41 -8.25
CA GLU A 37 12.56 1.70 -9.15
C GLU A 37 11.80 2.95 -8.70
N ALA A 38 11.45 3.01 -7.41
CA ALA A 38 10.61 4.06 -6.85
C ALA A 38 11.29 5.43 -6.73
N HIS A 39 12.62 5.46 -6.61
CA HIS A 39 13.38 6.67 -6.31
C HIS A 39 14.52 6.86 -7.31
N GLN A 40 14.14 7.02 -8.57
CA GLN A 40 15.07 7.30 -9.65
C GLN A 40 15.58 8.73 -9.56
N ARG A 41 16.90 8.87 -9.69
CA ARG A 41 17.52 10.19 -9.76
C ARG A 41 17.25 10.83 -11.11
N ASP A 42 16.63 12.00 -11.10
CA ASP A 42 16.56 12.85 -12.28
C ASP A 42 17.93 13.49 -12.55
N ASN A 43 18.63 12.97 -13.57
CA ASN A 43 19.94 13.45 -14.01
C ASN A 43 19.85 14.68 -14.92
N GLY A 44 18.67 14.97 -15.49
CA GLY A 44 18.43 16.14 -16.33
C GLY A 44 17.98 17.38 -15.55
N ALA A 45 17.74 17.23 -14.25
CA ALA A 45 17.19 18.28 -13.40
C ALA A 45 18.14 19.48 -13.21
N THR A 46 17.60 20.69 -13.25
CA THR A 46 18.31 21.90 -12.83
C THR A 46 18.20 22.04 -11.32
N ARG A 47 19.36 22.11 -10.64
CA ARG A 47 19.46 22.21 -9.19
C ARG A 47 19.92 23.61 -8.79
N ALA A 48 19.09 24.31 -8.03
CA ALA A 48 19.47 25.58 -7.41
C ALA A 48 20.50 25.35 -6.29
N PHE A 49 20.30 24.28 -5.51
CA PHE A 49 21.22 23.81 -4.49
C PHE A 49 21.36 22.30 -4.59
N SER A 50 22.56 21.78 -4.38
CA SER A 50 22.83 20.34 -4.39
C SER A 50 23.43 19.90 -3.06
N ASN A 51 22.88 18.84 -2.49
CA ASN A 51 23.29 18.26 -1.22
C ASN A 51 23.53 19.32 -0.13
N VAL A 52 22.54 20.18 0.13
CA VAL A 52 22.55 21.19 1.20
C VAL A 52 21.73 20.74 2.39
N GLN A 53 22.03 21.28 3.57
CA GLN A 53 21.16 21.15 4.72
C GLN A 53 19.99 22.14 4.64
N ILE A 54 18.81 21.71 5.09
CA ILE A 54 17.70 22.62 5.39
C ILE A 54 17.72 22.89 6.89
N LYS A 55 18.09 24.11 7.27
CA LYS A 55 18.21 24.55 8.66
C LYS A 55 16.93 25.23 9.12
N THR A 56 16.50 24.92 10.32
CA THR A 56 15.41 25.61 11.03
C THR A 56 15.97 26.85 11.75
N SER A 57 15.10 27.77 12.17
CA SER A 57 15.52 29.01 12.85
C SER A 57 16.29 28.78 14.16
N ASP A 58 16.09 27.63 14.82
CA ASP A 58 16.78 27.26 16.06
C ASP A 58 18.17 26.62 15.82
N GLY A 59 18.59 26.51 14.56
CA GLY A 59 19.89 25.97 14.17
C GLY A 59 19.93 24.45 13.98
N ARG A 60 18.82 23.74 14.14
CA ARG A 60 18.70 22.30 13.82
C ARG A 60 18.43 22.07 12.33
N CYS A 61 18.67 20.86 11.87
CA CYS A 61 18.54 20.45 10.47
C CYS A 61 17.39 19.47 10.25
N LEU A 62 16.75 19.57 9.08
CA LEU A 62 15.83 18.56 8.60
C LEU A 62 16.60 17.31 8.19
N PHE A 63 16.09 16.14 8.59
CA PHE A 63 16.66 14.86 8.22
C PHE A 63 15.56 13.81 8.01
N ILE A 64 15.96 12.69 7.42
CA ILE A 64 15.16 11.48 7.32
C ILE A 64 15.94 10.26 7.76
N ASP A 65 15.24 9.30 8.35
CA ASP A 65 15.76 7.96 8.57
C ASP A 65 15.28 7.07 7.42
N LYS A 66 16.23 6.51 6.65
CA LYS A 66 15.97 5.71 5.44
C LYS A 66 15.00 4.55 5.69
N LEU A 67 14.95 4.02 6.90
CA LEU A 67 14.15 2.85 7.26
C LEU A 67 12.82 3.20 7.94
N SER A 68 12.53 4.50 8.12
CA SER A 68 11.34 4.97 8.84
C SER A 68 10.07 5.11 7.98
N GLY A 69 10.11 4.58 6.76
CA GLY A 69 8.99 4.52 5.81
C GLY A 69 8.51 3.09 5.50
N ASP A 70 7.86 2.92 4.35
CA ASP A 70 7.61 1.60 3.77
C ASP A 70 8.92 1.01 3.21
N PHE A 71 8.88 -0.24 2.75
CA PHE A 71 10.08 -0.93 2.28
C PHE A 71 10.74 -0.33 1.01
N ARG A 72 10.12 0.66 0.36
CA ARG A 72 10.70 1.45 -0.74
C ARG A 72 11.35 2.74 -0.25
N ALA A 73 11.25 3.06 1.04
CA ALA A 73 11.47 4.37 1.63
C ALA A 73 10.40 5.44 1.28
N ASN A 74 9.23 5.02 0.80
CA ASN A 74 8.06 5.91 0.74
C ASN A 74 7.46 6.14 2.13
N LEU A 75 6.71 7.22 2.30
CA LEU A 75 6.07 7.56 3.57
C LEU A 75 7.06 7.79 4.72
N THR A 76 8.32 8.09 4.39
CA THR A 76 9.40 8.37 5.34
C THR A 76 9.18 9.73 5.99
N PRO A 77 8.97 9.84 7.30
CA PRO A 77 8.75 11.12 7.97
C PRO A 77 9.96 12.06 7.88
N VAL A 78 9.71 13.34 7.68
CA VAL A 78 10.73 14.39 7.83
C VAL A 78 10.81 14.81 9.29
N GLN A 79 12.02 14.85 9.82
CA GLN A 79 12.31 15.07 11.24
C GLN A 79 13.33 16.19 11.43
N VAL A 80 13.50 16.63 12.67
CA VAL A 80 14.43 17.69 13.06
C VAL A 80 15.45 17.16 14.06
N ALA A 81 16.74 17.34 13.80
CA ALA A 81 17.84 16.97 14.70
C ALA A 81 18.98 17.98 14.63
N ALA A 82 19.96 17.88 15.54
CA ALA A 82 21.16 18.70 15.44
C ALA A 82 21.85 18.49 14.07
N CYS A 83 22.32 19.56 13.44
CA CYS A 83 23.04 19.46 12.17
C CYS A 83 24.32 18.63 12.34
N GLY A 84 24.61 17.74 11.38
CA GLY A 84 25.73 16.81 11.40
C GLY A 84 25.60 15.62 12.35
N SER A 85 24.48 15.47 13.07
CA SER A 85 24.32 14.40 14.06
C SER A 85 23.88 13.05 13.48
N THR A 86 23.39 13.04 12.24
CA THR A 86 22.83 11.84 11.59
C THR A 86 22.89 11.97 10.08
N ASP A 87 22.80 10.84 9.38
CA ASP A 87 22.66 10.79 7.93
C ASP A 87 21.29 11.35 7.49
N GLY A 88 21.09 11.50 6.17
CA GLY A 88 19.79 11.92 5.64
C GLY A 88 19.48 13.41 5.79
N GLN A 89 20.49 14.22 6.14
CA GLN A 89 20.39 15.69 6.23
C GLN A 89 20.70 16.42 4.92
N GLY A 90 21.04 15.69 3.86
CA GLY A 90 21.33 16.25 2.55
C GLY A 90 20.07 16.36 1.69
N TRP A 91 19.90 17.52 1.08
CA TRP A 91 18.77 17.86 0.24
C TRP A 91 19.23 18.50 -1.06
N ASP A 92 18.66 18.07 -2.18
CA ASP A 92 18.73 18.80 -3.43
C ASP A 92 17.49 19.69 -3.56
N VAL A 93 17.71 20.92 -4.03
CA VAL A 93 16.65 21.88 -4.37
C VAL A 93 16.59 21.98 -5.89
N ILE A 94 15.57 21.35 -6.48
CA ILE A 94 15.40 21.25 -7.93
C ILE A 94 14.35 22.26 -8.38
N THR A 95 14.65 23.05 -9.41
CA THR A 95 13.75 24.08 -9.97
C THR A 95 13.21 23.74 -11.36
N SER A 96 13.82 22.79 -12.06
CA SER A 96 13.25 22.20 -13.28
C SER A 96 13.71 20.75 -13.43
N GLY A 97 12.87 19.89 -13.98
CA GLY A 97 13.17 18.46 -14.17
C GLY A 97 11.93 17.66 -14.59
N ALA A 98 12.05 16.34 -14.64
CA ALA A 98 10.98 15.42 -15.04
C ALA A 98 9.70 15.59 -14.19
N HIS A 99 9.85 15.89 -12.90
CA HIS A 99 8.74 16.02 -11.96
C HIS A 99 8.47 17.46 -11.50
N ILE A 100 9.06 18.47 -12.16
CA ILE A 100 8.76 19.89 -11.91
C ILE A 100 8.93 20.75 -13.16
N ASN A 101 7.86 21.46 -13.51
CA ASN A 101 7.78 22.36 -14.66
C ASN A 101 7.06 23.69 -14.34
N VAL A 102 7.03 24.07 -13.05
CA VAL A 102 6.32 25.27 -12.58
C VAL A 102 7.33 26.32 -12.14
N ASP A 103 7.16 27.54 -12.64
CA ASP A 103 8.02 28.68 -12.28
C ASP A 103 7.91 29.04 -10.78
N ASN A 104 8.96 29.69 -10.25
CA ASN A 104 9.02 30.17 -8.86
C ASN A 104 8.68 29.08 -7.83
N SER A 105 9.09 27.85 -8.13
CA SER A 105 8.77 26.66 -7.36
C SER A 105 9.97 25.73 -7.30
N MET A 106 9.94 24.79 -6.37
CA MET A 106 10.97 23.79 -6.19
C MET A 106 10.40 22.43 -5.78
N LEU A 107 11.17 21.38 -6.09
CA LEU A 107 11.14 20.10 -5.39
C LEU A 107 12.28 20.08 -4.38
N LEU A 108 11.99 19.56 -3.19
CA LEU A 108 13.01 19.21 -2.20
C LEU A 108 13.21 17.69 -2.25
N VAL A 109 14.40 17.25 -2.63
CA VAL A 109 14.72 15.83 -2.86
C VAL A 109 15.77 15.38 -1.86
N SER A 110 15.53 14.29 -1.15
CA SER A 110 16.52 13.72 -0.24
C SER A 110 17.70 13.16 -1.02
N THR A 111 18.93 13.54 -0.70
CA THR A 111 20.11 12.96 -1.35
C THR A 111 20.37 11.52 -0.93
N LEU A 112 19.85 11.10 0.24
CA LEU A 112 19.99 9.74 0.77
C LEU A 112 19.09 8.73 0.06
N THR A 113 17.87 9.12 -0.32
CA THR A 113 16.87 8.20 -0.89
C THR A 113 16.45 8.56 -2.31
N GLN A 114 16.70 9.79 -2.79
CA GLN A 114 16.13 10.37 -4.02
C GLN A 114 14.60 10.57 -3.99
N ALA A 115 13.96 10.40 -2.84
CA ALA A 115 12.54 10.67 -2.67
C ALA A 115 12.26 12.18 -2.47
N CYS A 116 11.11 12.63 -2.94
CA CYS A 116 10.65 14.02 -2.88
C CYS A 116 9.87 14.29 -1.59
N PHE A 117 10.04 15.48 -1.00
CA PHE A 117 9.08 16.02 -0.03
C PHE A 117 7.66 15.97 -0.60
N ASN A 118 6.71 15.56 0.22
CA ASN A 118 5.32 15.48 -0.12
C ASN A 118 4.45 15.91 1.06
N PHE A 119 3.48 16.78 0.79
CA PHE A 119 2.42 17.14 1.71
C PHE A 119 1.10 16.45 1.31
N ASP A 120 0.62 15.53 2.15
CA ASP A 120 -0.65 14.82 1.97
C ASP A 120 -1.68 15.31 3.00
N ASP A 121 -2.58 16.19 2.56
CA ASP A 121 -3.62 16.81 3.38
C ASP A 121 -4.66 15.81 3.91
N ARG A 122 -4.76 14.64 3.29
CA ARG A 122 -5.65 13.54 3.71
C ARG A 122 -5.13 12.78 4.92
N ARG A 123 -3.87 12.98 5.32
CA ARG A 123 -3.27 12.31 6.49
C ARG A 123 -3.58 13.09 7.77
N ALA A 124 -3.56 12.38 8.89
CA ALA A 124 -3.71 13.00 10.21
C ALA A 124 -2.57 13.99 10.49
N ALA A 125 -2.86 15.07 11.21
CA ALA A 125 -1.89 16.07 11.63
C ALA A 125 -0.67 15.43 12.32
N GLY A 126 0.52 15.97 12.09
CA GLY A 126 1.79 15.39 12.52
C GLY A 126 2.28 14.19 11.67
N ASN A 127 1.58 13.84 10.60
CA ASN A 127 1.96 12.79 9.65
C ASN A 127 1.64 13.19 8.20
N GLN A 128 1.56 14.49 7.92
CA GLN A 128 1.20 15.03 6.60
C GLN A 128 2.42 15.35 5.74
N VAL A 129 3.58 15.62 6.36
CA VAL A 129 4.85 15.94 5.68
C VAL A 129 5.77 14.72 5.74
N LEU A 130 6.08 14.16 4.58
CA LEU A 130 6.84 12.92 4.43
C LEU A 130 7.59 12.90 3.10
N LEU A 131 8.48 11.93 2.90
CA LEU A 131 9.03 11.63 1.58
C LEU A 131 8.15 10.64 0.83
N PHE A 132 8.04 10.88 -0.47
CA PHE A 132 7.40 9.99 -1.42
C PHE A 132 8.14 10.02 -2.74
N SER A 133 8.02 8.97 -3.54
CA SER A 133 8.52 8.92 -4.91
C SER A 133 8.14 10.17 -5.68
N CYS A 134 9.13 10.80 -6.30
CA CYS A 134 8.92 11.97 -7.13
C CYS A 134 7.90 11.63 -8.24
N GLY A 135 6.99 12.56 -8.51
CA GLY A 135 5.86 12.35 -9.42
C GLY A 135 4.58 11.82 -8.73
N GLY A 136 4.60 11.60 -7.42
CA GLY A 136 3.40 11.28 -6.62
C GLY A 136 2.84 9.87 -6.79
N ARG A 137 3.48 9.02 -7.60
CA ARG A 137 3.19 7.58 -7.67
C ARG A 137 4.26 6.80 -6.94
N ALA A 138 3.86 5.77 -6.20
CA ALA A 138 4.72 5.07 -5.26
C ALA A 138 5.86 4.27 -5.92
N ASP A 139 5.80 4.10 -7.23
CA ASP A 139 6.78 3.44 -8.10
C ASP A 139 7.67 4.44 -8.87
N GLY A 140 7.52 5.74 -8.62
CA GLY A 140 8.29 6.78 -9.33
C GLY A 140 7.81 7.07 -10.75
N GLY A 141 6.85 6.32 -11.30
CA GLY A 141 6.34 6.48 -12.67
C GLY A 141 5.30 7.60 -12.83
N GLY A 142 5.30 8.60 -11.95
CA GLY A 142 4.30 9.66 -11.92
C GLY A 142 4.76 10.94 -12.63
N GLU A 143 3.79 11.83 -12.90
CA GLU A 143 4.02 13.16 -13.47
C GLU A 143 4.10 14.22 -12.37
N VAL A 144 4.36 15.47 -12.76
CA VAL A 144 4.31 16.64 -11.86
C VAL A 144 3.05 16.63 -10.98
N THR A 145 3.21 16.75 -9.65
CA THR A 145 2.10 16.76 -8.68
C THR A 145 2.22 17.93 -7.70
N ASN A 146 1.11 18.63 -7.48
CA ASN A 146 1.06 19.80 -6.60
C ASN A 146 1.36 19.46 -5.12
N SER A 147 1.24 18.20 -4.71
CA SER A 147 1.57 17.76 -3.35
C SER A 147 3.06 17.77 -3.03
N GLN A 148 3.93 17.82 -4.06
CA GLN A 148 5.39 17.78 -3.91
C GLN A 148 6.06 19.11 -4.22
N ILE A 149 5.31 20.07 -4.75
CA ILE A 149 5.83 21.35 -5.20
C ILE A 149 5.70 22.39 -4.08
N PHE A 150 6.79 23.09 -3.81
CA PHE A 150 6.85 24.16 -2.84
C PHE A 150 7.22 25.48 -3.52
N SER A 151 6.68 26.60 -3.03
CA SER A 151 7.09 27.92 -3.52
C SER A 151 8.58 28.16 -3.28
N PHE A 152 9.25 28.80 -4.24
CA PHE A 152 10.67 29.11 -4.18
C PHE A 152 10.98 30.44 -4.85
N ASP A 153 11.68 31.33 -4.14
CA ASP A 153 12.03 32.66 -4.62
C ASP A 153 13.46 32.76 -5.18
N GLY A 154 14.18 31.64 -5.24
CA GLY A 154 15.58 31.59 -5.69
C GLY A 154 16.61 31.86 -4.58
N SER A 155 16.18 32.27 -3.38
CA SER A 155 17.08 32.59 -2.28
C SER A 155 17.47 31.35 -1.45
N SER A 156 18.56 31.46 -0.69
CA SER A 156 18.92 30.48 0.33
C SER A 156 18.07 30.59 1.60
N GLY A 157 17.09 31.48 1.66
CA GLY A 157 16.32 31.82 2.86
C GLY A 157 16.94 32.91 3.74
N PRO A 158 16.29 33.26 4.86
CA PRO A 158 15.17 32.52 5.45
C PRO A 158 13.89 32.58 4.60
N LEU A 159 13.24 31.44 4.38
CA LEU A 159 11.98 31.32 3.65
C LEU A 159 11.00 30.38 4.37
N SER A 160 9.71 30.55 4.11
CA SER A 160 8.69 29.58 4.51
C SER A 160 8.43 28.59 3.38
N LEU A 161 8.44 27.30 3.73
CA LEU A 161 8.15 26.23 2.79
C LEU A 161 6.63 26.06 2.66
N LYS A 162 6.09 26.47 1.50
CA LYS A 162 4.65 26.53 1.22
C LYS A 162 4.26 25.48 0.18
N PRO A 163 3.52 24.41 0.54
CA PRO A 163 3.08 23.42 -0.44
C PRO A 163 2.01 24.00 -1.37
N GLN A 164 2.07 23.67 -2.66
CA GLN A 164 1.13 24.21 -3.65
C GLN A 164 -0.31 23.68 -3.51
N ASN A 165 -0.49 22.45 -3.03
CA ASN A 165 -1.81 21.86 -2.82
C ASN A 165 -2.56 22.38 -1.57
N ALA A 166 -1.97 23.30 -0.78
CA ALA A 166 -2.62 23.91 0.38
C ALA A 166 -2.27 25.39 0.51
N ALA A 167 -2.98 26.23 -0.24
CA ALA A 167 -2.80 27.67 -0.20
C ALA A 167 -2.95 28.24 1.22
N GLY A 168 -2.04 29.14 1.60
CA GLY A 168 -2.01 29.75 2.94
C GLY A 168 -1.45 28.85 4.04
N SER A 169 -0.97 27.65 3.71
CA SER A 169 -0.34 26.73 4.66
C SER A 169 1.19 26.76 4.51
N CYS A 170 1.88 26.64 5.64
CA CYS A 170 3.34 26.65 5.75
C CYS A 170 3.80 25.48 6.61
N LEU A 171 4.94 24.88 6.26
CA LEU A 171 5.59 23.92 7.14
C LEU A 171 5.99 24.62 8.45
N THR A 172 5.82 23.91 9.56
CA THR A 172 6.19 24.40 10.89
C THR A 172 6.92 23.32 11.68
N VAL A 173 7.93 23.72 12.44
CA VAL A 173 8.63 22.84 13.38
C VAL A 173 7.79 22.66 14.64
N LYS A 174 7.59 21.39 15.03
CA LYS A 174 6.90 21.01 16.26
C LYS A 174 7.72 19.97 17.01
N GLY A 175 8.55 20.43 17.95
CA GLY A 175 9.52 19.59 18.64
C GLY A 175 10.57 19.05 17.65
N ASP A 176 10.61 17.73 17.48
CA ASP A 176 11.55 17.02 16.59
C ASP A 176 10.89 16.60 15.26
N THR A 177 9.72 17.14 14.95
CA THR A 177 8.92 16.79 13.77
C THR A 177 8.53 18.04 12.97
N ILE A 178 8.21 17.83 11.70
CA ILE A 178 7.61 18.85 10.83
C ILE A 178 6.11 18.59 10.70
N ASP A 179 5.33 19.65 10.78
CA ASP A 179 3.88 19.65 10.63
C ASP A 179 3.46 20.80 9.69
N ILE A 180 2.16 21.01 9.52
CA ILE A 180 1.60 22.14 8.77
C ILE A 180 0.85 23.11 9.69
N ALA A 181 0.94 24.41 9.41
CA ALA A 181 0.14 25.46 10.06
C ALA A 181 -0.23 26.56 9.06
N GLY A 182 -1.12 27.47 9.46
CA GLY A 182 -1.35 28.69 8.69
C GLY A 182 -0.07 29.54 8.60
N CYS A 183 0.21 30.08 7.42
CA CYS A 183 1.42 30.87 7.19
C CYS A 183 1.47 32.13 8.06
N ASN A 184 2.60 32.30 8.73
CA ASN A 184 2.92 33.48 9.53
C ASN A 184 4.40 33.82 9.36
N ASP A 185 4.71 34.86 8.59
CA ASP A 185 6.09 35.27 8.29
C ASP A 185 6.88 35.71 9.55
N GLY A 186 6.19 35.99 10.67
CA GLY A 186 6.81 36.28 11.97
C GLY A 186 7.06 35.06 12.86
N ASP A 187 6.60 33.86 12.47
CA ASP A 187 6.81 32.64 13.23
C ASP A 187 8.15 31.99 12.87
N ALA A 188 9.09 32.03 13.81
CA ALA A 188 10.41 31.42 13.64
C ALA A 188 10.33 29.91 13.30
N ASN A 189 9.32 29.19 13.79
CA ASN A 189 9.15 27.77 13.48
C ASN A 189 8.78 27.50 12.02
N GLN A 190 8.38 28.53 11.26
CA GLN A 190 8.05 28.47 9.83
C GLN A 190 9.17 29.03 8.95
N SER A 191 10.36 29.26 9.51
CA SER A 191 11.51 29.87 8.84
C SER A 191 12.61 28.83 8.63
N PHE A 192 12.96 28.61 7.37
CA PHE A 192 13.97 27.65 6.94
C PHE A 192 15.05 28.32 6.10
N THR A 193 16.28 27.82 6.16
CA THR A 193 17.41 28.32 5.37
C THR A 193 18.13 27.14 4.73
N PHE A 194 18.44 27.25 3.43
CA PHE A 194 19.33 26.34 2.72
C PHE A 194 20.78 26.71 3.04
N GLY A 195 21.51 25.79 3.67
CA GLY A 195 22.82 26.06 4.26
C GLY A 195 23.95 25.19 3.70
N ASP A 196 24.90 24.89 4.59
CA ASP A 196 26.13 24.11 4.34
C ASP A 196 25.89 22.79 3.60
N ALA A 197 26.97 22.25 3.03
CA ALA A 197 26.96 20.92 2.43
C ALA A 197 26.48 19.87 3.44
N GLY A 198 25.45 19.11 3.07
CA GLY A 198 24.96 17.96 3.81
C GLY A 198 26.04 16.89 3.92
N GLY A 199 26.22 16.33 5.12
CA GLY A 199 27.18 15.24 5.35
C GLY A 199 26.92 14.08 4.38
N ALA A 200 27.96 13.68 3.63
CA ALA A 200 27.90 12.62 2.64
C ALA A 200 28.17 11.26 3.30
N GLY A 201 27.19 10.36 3.25
CA GLY A 201 27.33 8.96 3.64
C GLY A 201 26.71 8.03 2.59
N GLY A 202 27.53 7.43 1.74
CA GLY A 202 27.25 6.13 1.11
C GLY A 202 26.46 6.08 -0.20
N GLY A 203 27.00 6.65 -1.29
CA GLY A 203 26.63 6.27 -2.66
C GLY A 203 27.80 5.55 -3.33
N ASN A 204 27.86 4.22 -3.24
CA ASN A 204 28.87 3.41 -3.91
C ASN A 204 28.60 3.38 -5.42
N ASN A 205 29.48 4.00 -6.22
CA ASN A 205 29.68 3.63 -7.61
C ASN A 205 31.19 3.42 -7.82
N GLY A 206 31.59 2.18 -8.11
CA GLY A 206 32.96 1.73 -8.01
C GLY A 206 33.88 2.16 -9.15
N ASN A 207 35.17 2.33 -8.85
CA ASN A 207 36.22 1.54 -9.49
C ASN A 207 37.59 1.68 -8.77
N ASN A 208 38.30 0.54 -8.72
CA ASN A 208 39.72 0.32 -8.40
C ASN A 208 40.27 0.53 -6.96
N GLY A 209 40.70 -0.60 -6.38
CA GLY A 209 42.13 -0.77 -6.06
C GLY A 209 42.56 -0.71 -4.60
N ASN A 210 42.54 -1.87 -3.95
CA ASN A 210 43.55 -2.39 -3.02
C ASN A 210 43.73 -1.74 -1.62
N GLY A 211 43.41 -2.53 -0.59
CA GLY A 211 44.22 -2.70 0.63
C GLY A 211 44.01 -1.71 1.77
N GLY A 212 43.36 -2.15 2.86
CA GLY A 212 43.39 -1.42 4.12
C GLY A 212 42.48 -1.99 5.20
N ASN A 213 43.01 -2.93 5.98
CA ASN A 213 42.38 -3.52 7.16
C ASN A 213 42.15 -2.44 8.25
N GLY A 214 40.94 -2.30 8.78
CA GLY A 214 40.63 -1.31 9.82
C GLY A 214 39.34 -1.62 10.57
N ASN A 215 39.47 -2.37 11.68
CA ASN A 215 38.42 -2.58 12.67
C ASN A 215 38.09 -1.24 13.36
N GLY A 216 36.84 -0.79 13.24
CA GLY A 216 36.31 0.37 13.97
C GLY A 216 34.82 0.20 14.19
N ALA A 217 34.45 -0.44 15.29
CA ALA A 217 33.07 -0.56 15.74
C ALA A 217 32.55 0.83 16.15
N ALA A 218 31.58 1.37 15.41
CA ALA A 218 30.78 2.52 15.83
C ALA A 218 29.41 2.03 16.30
N GLN A 219 29.11 2.30 17.57
CA GLN A 219 27.86 1.97 18.23
C GLN A 219 26.69 2.71 17.58
N SER A 220 25.80 1.94 16.95
CA SER A 220 24.47 2.41 16.58
C SER A 220 23.65 2.60 17.85
N SER A 221 23.13 3.81 18.07
CA SER A 221 22.23 4.10 19.18
C SER A 221 20.87 3.48 18.87
N VAL A 222 20.68 2.26 19.36
CA VAL A 222 19.42 1.52 19.27
C VAL A 222 18.36 2.29 20.05
N GLY A 223 17.47 2.97 19.32
CA GLY A 223 16.20 3.44 19.88
C GLY A 223 15.45 2.24 20.47
N THR A 224 14.92 2.40 21.68
CA THR A 224 14.27 1.33 22.44
C THR A 224 13.22 0.60 21.59
N PRO A 225 13.39 -0.70 21.29
CA PRO A 225 12.42 -1.44 20.51
C PRO A 225 11.13 -1.61 21.33
N CYS A 226 9.99 -1.25 20.73
CA CYS A 226 8.69 -1.59 21.26
C CYS A 226 8.59 -3.11 21.38
N THR A 227 8.41 -3.62 22.59
CA THR A 227 8.22 -5.04 22.85
C THR A 227 6.89 -5.45 22.24
N LYS A 228 6.92 -6.18 21.12
CA LYS A 228 5.72 -6.84 20.56
C LYS A 228 5.21 -7.82 21.61
N ARG A 229 4.08 -7.47 22.26
CA ARG A 229 3.43 -8.33 23.24
C ARG A 229 2.63 -9.39 22.49
N THR A 230 3.25 -10.53 22.20
CA THR A 230 2.54 -11.71 21.69
C THR A 230 1.55 -12.17 22.77
N ARG A 231 0.26 -11.95 22.55
CA ARG A 231 -0.79 -12.46 23.44
C ARG A 231 -1.09 -13.88 23.01
N THR A 232 -0.46 -14.85 23.68
CA THR A 232 -0.86 -16.26 23.58
C THR A 232 -2.27 -16.40 24.15
N VAL A 233 -3.26 -16.63 23.29
CA VAL A 233 -4.62 -17.00 23.72
C VAL A 233 -4.61 -18.51 23.95
N THR A 234 -4.55 -18.91 25.21
CA THR A 234 -4.82 -20.29 25.60
C THR A 234 -6.34 -20.48 25.59
N THR A 235 -6.88 -21.15 24.58
CA THR A 235 -8.28 -21.59 24.60
C THR A 235 -8.39 -22.79 25.53
N GLN A 236 -9.16 -22.61 26.61
CA GLN A 236 -9.52 -23.68 27.54
C GLN A 236 -10.66 -24.51 26.92
N PRO A 237 -10.59 -25.86 26.88
CA PRO A 237 -11.67 -26.67 26.36
C PRO A 237 -12.85 -26.56 27.33
N THR A 238 -14.03 -26.17 26.83
CA THR A 238 -15.26 -26.20 27.62
C THR A 238 -15.94 -27.55 27.43
N GLU A 239 -16.30 -28.16 28.55
CA GLU A 239 -16.88 -29.50 28.67
C GLU A 239 -18.27 -29.62 28.03
N ASN A 240 -18.51 -30.80 27.45
CA ASN A 240 -19.83 -31.29 27.04
C ASN A 240 -20.80 -31.41 28.22
N PRO A 241 -22.10 -31.14 28.01
CA PRO A 241 -23.17 -31.91 28.63
C PRO A 241 -23.84 -32.83 27.60
N THR A 242 -23.95 -34.10 27.97
CA THR A 242 -24.66 -35.21 27.30
C THR A 242 -26.19 -35.10 27.40
N PRO A 243 -26.95 -35.94 26.65
CA PRO A 243 -28.22 -35.59 26.02
C PRO A 243 -29.46 -36.14 26.74
N ASP A 244 -30.63 -35.61 26.37
CA ASP A 244 -31.93 -36.24 26.63
C ASP A 244 -32.65 -36.59 25.31
N ALA A 245 -33.35 -37.73 25.34
CA ALA A 245 -34.00 -38.44 24.24
C ALA A 245 -35.33 -37.76 23.80
N GLY A 246 -35.95 -38.02 22.65
CA GLY A 246 -35.75 -39.00 21.58
C GLY A 246 -36.88 -38.92 20.54
N LEU A 247 -36.99 -39.98 19.72
CA LEU A 247 -37.97 -40.28 18.64
C LEU A 247 -37.73 -39.51 17.32
N GLY A 248 -37.46 -40.09 16.16
CA GLY A 248 -37.37 -41.48 15.70
C GLY A 248 -37.67 -41.51 14.18
N ALA A 249 -36.73 -41.98 13.35
CA ALA A 249 -36.97 -42.61 12.02
C ALA A 249 -35.64 -43.12 11.44
N GLN A 250 -35.65 -44.37 10.94
CA GLN A 250 -34.53 -45.21 10.50
C GLN A 250 -34.06 -44.96 9.05
N LEU A 251 -32.72 -44.97 8.86
CA LEU A 251 -31.83 -45.71 7.90
C LEU A 251 -32.16 -45.78 6.37
N PRO A 252 -31.19 -46.10 5.47
CA PRO A 252 -29.82 -46.65 5.66
C PRO A 252 -28.68 -45.81 5.03
N ASP A 253 -27.48 -45.77 5.61
CA ASP A 253 -26.33 -46.71 5.48
C ASP A 253 -25.82 -46.92 4.04
N SER A 254 -24.63 -46.37 3.77
CA SER A 254 -23.76 -46.73 2.65
C SER A 254 -22.32 -46.37 3.01
N THR A 255 -21.56 -47.43 3.25
CA THR A 255 -20.14 -47.50 3.54
C THR A 255 -19.34 -47.56 2.23
N THR A 256 -18.35 -46.68 2.04
CA THR A 256 -17.27 -46.90 1.07
C THR A 256 -15.95 -46.26 1.52
N SER A 257 -15.11 -47.11 2.10
CA SER A 257 -13.70 -47.34 1.76
C SER A 257 -12.84 -46.18 1.23
N SER A 258 -11.85 -45.83 2.05
CA SER A 258 -10.60 -45.17 1.68
C SER A 258 -9.77 -46.02 0.71
N SER A 259 -9.31 -45.40 -0.38
CA SER A 259 -8.23 -45.93 -1.21
C SER A 259 -7.27 -44.79 -1.57
N ALA A 260 -6.07 -44.83 -0.98
CA ALA A 260 -4.91 -44.07 -1.42
C ALA A 260 -4.40 -44.60 -2.78
N PRO A 261 -3.85 -43.74 -3.66
CA PRO A 261 -2.98 -44.21 -4.72
C PRO A 261 -1.51 -43.86 -4.45
N ALA A 262 -0.74 -44.93 -4.52
CA ALA A 262 0.70 -45.11 -4.72
C ALA A 262 1.53 -43.90 -5.24
N THR A 263 2.62 -43.67 -4.51
CA THR A 263 3.92 -43.23 -5.02
C THR A 263 4.43 -44.14 -6.14
N THR A 264 4.67 -43.58 -7.32
CA THR A 264 5.57 -44.16 -8.33
C THR A 264 6.72 -43.21 -8.60
N SER A 265 7.88 -43.55 -8.06
CA SER A 265 9.19 -43.08 -8.47
C SER A 265 9.57 -43.66 -9.83
N ALA A 266 9.94 -42.79 -10.78
CA ALA A 266 10.75 -43.16 -11.93
C ALA A 266 11.91 -42.18 -12.05
N ALA A 267 13.12 -42.74 -12.03
CA ALA A 267 14.39 -42.05 -12.09
C ALA A 267 14.84 -41.85 -13.54
N GLY A 268 15.61 -40.78 -13.74
CA GLY A 268 16.82 -40.83 -14.58
C GLY A 268 16.82 -39.99 -15.84
N GLY A 269 17.73 -39.02 -15.88
CA GLY A 269 18.52 -38.76 -17.08
C GLY A 269 18.78 -37.30 -17.45
N GLY A 270 20.00 -36.84 -17.13
CA GLY A 270 20.84 -36.05 -18.04
C GLY A 270 20.47 -34.57 -18.24
N GLY A 271 21.28 -33.69 -17.63
CA GLY A 271 21.20 -32.25 -17.86
C GLY A 271 21.85 -31.78 -19.15
N GLU A 272 21.64 -30.51 -19.45
CA GLU A 272 22.58 -29.67 -20.21
C GLU A 272 22.32 -28.19 -19.89
N ASN A 273 23.41 -27.44 -19.75
CA ASN A 273 23.45 -25.99 -19.58
C ASN A 273 22.94 -25.29 -20.84
N GLY A 274 22.06 -24.31 -20.67
CA GLY A 274 21.65 -23.40 -21.73
C GLY A 274 21.32 -22.02 -21.17
N VAL A 275 22.30 -21.12 -21.21
CA VAL A 275 22.11 -19.68 -21.02
C VAL A 275 21.34 -19.17 -22.24
N GLY A 276 20.10 -18.72 -22.03
CA GLY A 276 19.27 -18.11 -23.06
C GLY A 276 18.60 -16.85 -22.53
N ASN A 277 19.14 -15.69 -22.88
CA ASN A 277 18.43 -14.41 -22.88
C ASN A 277 17.25 -14.52 -23.86
N GLY A 278 16.03 -14.51 -23.36
CA GLY A 278 14.80 -14.46 -24.15
C GLY A 278 13.95 -13.29 -23.67
N ASN A 279 13.80 -12.30 -24.54
CA ASN A 279 13.07 -11.06 -24.31
C ASN A 279 11.67 -11.23 -24.91
N ASP A 280 10.75 -11.85 -24.18
CA ASP A 280 9.41 -12.15 -24.69
C ASP A 280 8.38 -11.13 -24.16
N ASN A 281 8.21 -10.08 -24.96
CA ASN A 281 6.99 -9.27 -24.98
C ASN A 281 5.93 -10.06 -25.76
N ASP A 282 5.14 -10.89 -25.08
CA ASP A 282 3.90 -11.43 -25.65
C ASP A 282 2.68 -10.82 -24.93
N ASN A 283 2.20 -9.73 -25.50
CA ASN A 283 0.82 -9.27 -25.35
C ASN A 283 -0.03 -9.99 -26.40
N GLY A 284 -0.81 -11.00 -25.98
CA GLY A 284 -1.76 -11.63 -26.90
C GLY A 284 -2.47 -12.82 -26.30
N ALA A 285 -3.81 -12.74 -26.26
CA ALA A 285 -4.73 -13.76 -25.81
C ALA A 285 -4.44 -15.13 -26.46
N GLY A 286 -4.23 -16.15 -25.61
CA GLY A 286 -3.98 -17.51 -26.04
C GLY A 286 -4.28 -18.49 -24.91
N ASN A 287 -5.29 -19.32 -25.14
CA ASN A 287 -5.79 -20.37 -24.26
C ASN A 287 -4.67 -21.37 -23.89
N GLY A 288 -3.98 -21.14 -22.75
CA GLY A 288 -2.82 -21.92 -22.33
C GLY A 288 -2.74 -22.05 -20.82
N ASN A 289 -3.50 -22.99 -20.25
CA ASN A 289 -3.52 -23.32 -18.82
C ASN A 289 -2.22 -24.00 -18.31
N GLY A 290 -1.08 -23.76 -18.96
CA GLY A 290 0.15 -24.53 -18.79
C GLY A 290 1.23 -23.94 -17.87
N GLY A 291 1.07 -22.69 -17.40
CA GLY A 291 2.12 -22.01 -16.63
C GLY A 291 1.65 -21.13 -15.46
N ILE A 292 0.34 -20.95 -15.27
CA ILE A 292 -0.18 -20.09 -14.19
C ILE A 292 -0.16 -20.88 -12.87
N PRO A 293 0.48 -20.35 -11.81
CA PRO A 293 0.49 -21.02 -10.52
C PRO A 293 -0.92 -21.14 -9.93
N SER A 294 -1.27 -22.34 -9.47
CA SER A 294 -2.50 -22.61 -8.71
C SER A 294 -2.36 -22.37 -7.21
N VAL A 295 -1.17 -21.95 -6.79
CA VAL A 295 -0.84 -21.58 -5.42
C VAL A 295 -0.33 -20.15 -5.40
N ASN A 296 -0.59 -19.44 -4.30
CA ASN A 296 -0.01 -18.12 -4.13
C ASN A 296 1.51 -18.27 -3.92
N PRO A 297 2.38 -17.68 -4.78
CA PRO A 297 3.80 -17.94 -4.70
C PRO A 297 4.41 -17.41 -3.39
N THR A 298 5.12 -18.27 -2.68
CA THR A 298 5.82 -17.92 -1.42
C THR A 298 7.30 -17.60 -1.64
N GLU A 299 7.77 -17.70 -2.88
CA GLU A 299 9.13 -17.38 -3.30
C GLU A 299 9.09 -16.34 -4.44
N PRO A 300 10.17 -15.57 -4.64
CA PRO A 300 10.21 -14.59 -5.72
C PRO A 300 10.09 -15.24 -7.10
N VAL A 301 9.01 -14.92 -7.82
CA VAL A 301 8.75 -15.37 -9.20
C VAL A 301 8.61 -14.17 -10.13
N PRO A 302 8.91 -14.28 -11.43
CA PRO A 302 8.65 -13.19 -12.38
C PRO A 302 7.19 -12.73 -12.34
N VAL A 303 6.97 -11.43 -12.49
CA VAL A 303 5.62 -10.85 -12.62
C VAL A 303 5.52 -10.03 -13.89
N SER A 304 4.30 -9.91 -14.43
CA SER A 304 4.08 -9.24 -15.73
C SER A 304 4.00 -7.71 -15.65
N ARG A 305 3.86 -7.12 -14.44
CA ARG A 305 3.84 -5.66 -14.25
C ARG A 305 5.04 -5.18 -13.42
N ALA A 306 4.93 -3.97 -12.87
CA ALA A 306 6.00 -3.26 -12.18
C ALA A 306 6.72 -4.10 -11.10
N GLY A 307 8.02 -3.85 -10.95
CA GLY A 307 8.90 -4.54 -10.00
C GLY A 307 9.52 -5.87 -10.46
N GLY A 308 9.18 -6.40 -11.63
CA GLY A 308 9.89 -7.49 -12.33
C GLY A 308 9.81 -8.90 -11.70
N ARG A 309 9.87 -9.00 -10.37
CA ARG A 309 9.64 -10.22 -9.60
C ARG A 309 8.74 -9.94 -8.41
N LEU A 310 7.87 -10.88 -8.09
CA LEU A 310 7.09 -10.92 -6.86
C LEU A 310 8.02 -10.83 -5.65
N ASN A 311 7.67 -9.99 -4.68
CA ASN A 311 8.23 -10.01 -3.34
C ASN A 311 7.20 -10.63 -2.39
N PRO A 312 7.37 -11.88 -1.95
CA PRO A 312 6.38 -12.59 -1.12
C PRO A 312 6.05 -11.87 0.19
N THR A 313 7.04 -11.22 0.83
CA THR A 313 6.83 -10.46 2.07
C THR A 313 5.96 -9.23 1.83
N ALA A 314 6.25 -8.49 0.76
CA ALA A 314 5.48 -7.30 0.41
C ALA A 314 4.05 -7.65 -0.03
N ALA A 315 3.90 -8.76 -0.77
CA ALA A 315 2.60 -9.29 -1.15
C ALA A 315 1.79 -9.75 0.07
N ALA A 316 2.42 -10.46 1.01
CA ALA A 316 1.76 -10.86 2.26
C ALA A 316 1.36 -9.67 3.14
N GLU A 317 2.13 -8.58 3.14
CA GLU A 317 1.77 -7.33 3.83
C GLU A 317 0.61 -6.61 3.14
N ALA A 318 0.65 -6.51 1.81
CA ALA A 318 -0.36 -5.86 0.98
C ALA A 318 -1.72 -6.59 1.02
N HIS A 319 -1.69 -7.92 1.07
CA HIS A 319 -2.85 -8.80 1.01
C HIS A 319 -3.01 -9.62 2.29
N GLN A 320 -2.98 -8.95 3.45
CA GLN A 320 -3.26 -9.60 4.72
C GLN A 320 -4.69 -10.12 4.77
N ARG A 321 -4.83 -11.38 5.16
CA ARG A 321 -6.14 -11.97 5.44
C ARG A 321 -6.79 -11.28 6.63
N ASP A 322 -8.03 -10.86 6.45
CA ASP A 322 -8.86 -10.37 7.55
C ASP A 322 -9.54 -11.55 8.27
N ASP A 323 -8.98 -11.95 9.40
CA ASP A 323 -9.53 -12.99 10.26
C ASP A 323 -10.71 -12.51 11.13
N THR A 324 -10.98 -11.19 11.15
CA THR A 324 -12.14 -10.60 11.84
C THR A 324 -13.36 -10.46 10.91
N ALA A 325 -13.20 -10.81 9.64
CA ALA A 325 -14.21 -10.63 8.63
C ALA A 325 -15.45 -11.51 8.83
N THR A 326 -16.62 -10.93 8.64
CA THR A 326 -17.87 -11.66 8.43
C THR A 326 -18.02 -12.01 6.95
N ARG A 327 -18.03 -13.31 6.66
CA ARG A 327 -18.10 -13.86 5.30
C ARG A 327 -19.51 -14.35 5.03
N ALA A 328 -20.16 -13.80 4.01
CA ALA A 328 -21.42 -14.33 3.50
C ALA A 328 -21.19 -15.62 2.71
N PHE A 329 -20.09 -15.67 1.97
CA PHE A 329 -19.65 -16.83 1.18
C PHE A 329 -18.13 -16.97 1.29
N THR A 330 -17.63 -18.21 1.20
CA THR A 330 -16.19 -18.53 1.27
C THR A 330 -15.85 -19.55 0.20
N GLY A 331 -14.77 -19.29 -0.56
CA GLY A 331 -14.26 -20.20 -1.57
C GLY A 331 -15.24 -20.50 -2.70
N VAL A 332 -16.10 -19.55 -3.05
CA VAL A 332 -17.15 -19.71 -4.06
C VAL A 332 -16.66 -19.32 -5.44
N GLU A 333 -17.31 -19.83 -6.49
CA GLU A 333 -17.13 -19.32 -7.84
C GLU A 333 -18.03 -18.11 -8.05
N ILE A 334 -17.51 -17.09 -8.72
CA ILE A 334 -18.32 -16.00 -9.25
C ILE A 334 -18.24 -16.11 -10.76
N ARG A 335 -19.40 -16.22 -11.40
CA ARG A 335 -19.51 -16.36 -12.84
C ARG A 335 -20.12 -15.12 -13.46
N ASP A 336 -19.60 -14.78 -14.63
CA ASP A 336 -20.14 -13.71 -15.46
C ASP A 336 -21.44 -14.15 -16.16
N PRO A 337 -22.15 -13.24 -16.86
CA PRO A 337 -23.39 -13.58 -17.57
C PRO A 337 -23.24 -14.66 -18.66
N ASP A 338 -22.03 -14.86 -19.19
CA ASP A 338 -21.72 -15.90 -20.18
C ASP A 338 -21.44 -17.25 -19.51
N GLY A 339 -21.43 -17.31 -18.17
CA GLY A 339 -21.21 -18.52 -17.39
C GLY A 339 -19.74 -18.84 -17.11
N LYS A 340 -18.82 -17.93 -17.43
CA LYS A 340 -17.38 -18.08 -17.21
C LYS A 340 -16.99 -17.63 -15.81
N CYS A 341 -15.99 -18.26 -15.23
CA CYS A 341 -15.50 -17.98 -13.90
C CYS A 341 -14.54 -16.80 -13.87
N LEU A 342 -14.69 -15.94 -12.87
CA LEU A 342 -13.69 -14.93 -12.54
C LEU A 342 -12.41 -15.60 -12.06
N PHE A 343 -11.27 -15.21 -12.62
CA PHE A 343 -9.98 -15.88 -12.42
C PHE A 343 -8.85 -14.89 -12.14
N VAL A 344 -7.94 -15.30 -11.24
CA VAL A 344 -6.74 -14.53 -10.85
C VAL A 344 -5.48 -15.29 -11.20
N ASP A 345 -4.62 -14.68 -12.01
CA ASP A 345 -3.22 -15.09 -12.10
C ASP A 345 -2.40 -14.35 -11.03
N PRO A 346 -1.87 -15.03 -9.99
CA PRO A 346 -1.15 -14.39 -8.90
C PRO A 346 0.17 -13.73 -9.34
N THR A 347 0.61 -13.93 -10.58
CA THR A 347 1.82 -13.35 -11.17
C THR A 347 1.54 -12.22 -12.17
N ALA A 348 0.27 -11.98 -12.50
CA ALA A 348 -0.12 -10.96 -13.48
C ALA A 348 -0.15 -9.51 -12.92
N GLY A 349 0.35 -9.33 -11.70
CA GLY A 349 0.36 -8.07 -10.97
C GLY A 349 1.73 -7.39 -10.95
N ASP A 350 1.85 -6.39 -10.09
CA ASP A 350 3.14 -5.87 -9.65
C ASP A 350 3.79 -6.81 -8.61
N PHE A 351 4.98 -6.43 -8.16
CA PHE A 351 5.74 -7.20 -7.19
C PHE A 351 5.05 -7.37 -5.81
N ARG A 352 3.94 -6.68 -5.53
CA ARG A 352 3.08 -6.86 -4.35
C ARG A 352 1.81 -7.65 -4.63
N GLN A 353 1.60 -8.14 -5.86
CA GLN A 353 0.32 -8.70 -6.35
C GLN A 353 -0.82 -7.69 -6.45
N ASN A 354 -0.50 -6.40 -6.45
CA ASN A 354 -1.48 -5.41 -6.84
C ASN A 354 -1.57 -5.35 -8.37
N LEU A 355 -2.66 -4.76 -8.86
CA LEU A 355 -2.85 -4.48 -10.28
C LEU A 355 -3.02 -5.74 -11.14
N ILE A 356 -3.33 -6.89 -10.53
CA ILE A 356 -3.64 -8.11 -11.26
C ILE A 356 -4.95 -7.90 -12.03
N PRO A 357 -4.98 -8.07 -13.36
CA PRO A 357 -6.25 -8.12 -14.10
C PRO A 357 -7.12 -9.28 -13.63
N ILE A 358 -8.43 -9.07 -13.60
CA ILE A 358 -9.37 -10.18 -13.35
C ILE A 358 -9.80 -10.75 -14.69
N SER A 359 -9.42 -11.99 -14.95
CA SER A 359 -9.79 -12.70 -16.19
C SER A 359 -11.17 -13.32 -16.08
N SER A 360 -11.81 -13.57 -17.23
CA SER A 360 -12.99 -14.42 -17.33
C SER A 360 -12.64 -15.65 -18.16
N VAL A 361 -12.70 -16.83 -17.55
CA VAL A 361 -12.23 -18.10 -18.13
C VAL A 361 -13.25 -19.22 -17.95
N GLU A 362 -13.09 -20.31 -18.70
CA GLU A 362 -13.89 -21.52 -18.47
C GLU A 362 -13.67 -22.05 -17.05
N CYS A 363 -14.77 -22.32 -16.34
CA CYS A 363 -14.71 -22.82 -14.97
C CYS A 363 -14.03 -24.19 -14.92
N SER A 364 -13.07 -24.34 -14.01
CA SER A 364 -12.20 -25.52 -13.90
C SER A 364 -12.17 -26.13 -12.50
N GLY A 365 -12.71 -25.44 -11.50
CA GLY A 365 -12.58 -25.77 -10.08
C GLY A 365 -11.26 -25.33 -9.46
N SER A 366 -10.41 -24.59 -10.18
CA SER A 366 -9.08 -24.20 -9.70
C SER A 366 -9.14 -23.28 -8.46
N PRO A 367 -8.07 -23.20 -7.65
CA PRO A 367 -7.99 -22.21 -6.57
C PRO A 367 -8.07 -20.74 -7.05
N ASN A 368 -7.63 -20.48 -8.28
CA ASN A 368 -7.57 -19.15 -8.91
C ASN A 368 -8.94 -18.52 -9.17
N GLU A 369 -10.00 -19.33 -9.22
CA GLU A 369 -11.38 -18.90 -9.45
C GLU A 369 -12.22 -18.86 -8.17
N LYS A 370 -11.58 -19.00 -6.99
CA LYS A 370 -12.27 -19.00 -5.70
C LYS A 370 -12.24 -17.62 -5.06
N TRP A 371 -13.41 -17.21 -4.59
CA TRP A 371 -13.67 -15.89 -4.03
C TRP A 371 -14.37 -16.01 -2.68
N ASP A 372 -14.05 -15.09 -1.78
CA ASP A 372 -14.80 -14.84 -0.56
C ASP A 372 -15.65 -13.57 -0.72
N VAL A 373 -16.85 -13.57 -0.15
CA VAL A 373 -17.74 -12.41 -0.13
C VAL A 373 -17.83 -11.89 1.29
N ILE A 374 -17.15 -10.78 1.57
CA ILE A 374 -16.99 -10.22 2.93
C ILE A 374 -17.93 -9.05 3.14
N THR A 375 -18.88 -9.18 4.07
CA THR A 375 -19.90 -8.16 4.35
C THR A 375 -19.58 -7.25 5.54
N ALA A 376 -18.58 -7.62 6.35
CA ALA A 376 -18.03 -6.77 7.40
C ALA A 376 -16.60 -7.20 7.73
N GLY A 377 -15.76 -6.28 8.20
CA GLY A 377 -14.38 -6.57 8.62
C GLY A 377 -13.53 -5.31 8.77
N LYS A 378 -12.22 -5.48 8.96
CA LYS A 378 -11.21 -4.41 8.98
C LYS A 378 -11.33 -3.47 7.78
N HIS A 379 -11.53 -4.05 6.59
CA HIS A 379 -11.59 -3.33 5.31
C HIS A 379 -13.01 -3.08 4.78
N ASN A 380 -14.03 -3.58 5.50
CA ASN A 380 -15.43 -3.28 5.26
C ASN A 380 -16.06 -2.85 6.59
N ASN A 381 -15.72 -1.63 7.01
CA ASN A 381 -16.09 -1.07 8.30
C ASN A 381 -17.17 0.02 8.19
N GLN A 382 -17.88 0.08 7.04
CA GLN A 382 -18.89 1.09 6.78
C GLN A 382 -19.97 1.09 7.86
N ARG A 383 -20.26 2.28 8.40
CA ARG A 383 -21.36 2.50 9.34
C ARG A 383 -22.51 3.14 8.58
N GLY A 384 -23.50 2.35 8.15
CA GLY A 384 -24.64 2.85 7.39
C GLY A 384 -25.60 1.77 6.88
N ASN A 385 -26.71 2.19 6.27
CA ASN A 385 -27.83 1.34 5.86
C ASN A 385 -27.70 0.72 4.45
N ALA A 386 -26.61 0.94 3.72
CA ALA A 386 -26.40 0.36 2.40
C ALA A 386 -25.51 -0.88 2.51
N PRO A 387 -26.06 -2.10 2.53
CA PRO A 387 -25.27 -3.30 2.69
C PRO A 387 -24.41 -3.52 1.44
N ALA A 388 -23.13 -3.80 1.67
CA ALA A 388 -22.14 -3.99 0.63
C ALA A 388 -21.13 -5.05 1.03
N ALA A 389 -20.48 -5.63 0.02
CA ALA A 389 -19.46 -6.63 0.20
C ALA A 389 -18.16 -6.25 -0.52
N LEU A 390 -17.05 -6.73 0.04
CA LEU A 390 -15.80 -6.90 -0.70
C LEU A 390 -15.83 -8.27 -1.38
N ILE A 391 -15.40 -8.31 -2.63
CA ILE A 391 -15.15 -9.54 -3.37
C ILE A 391 -13.65 -9.81 -3.34
N VAL A 392 -13.25 -10.86 -2.61
CA VAL A 392 -11.86 -11.11 -2.20
C VAL A 392 -11.38 -12.41 -2.81
N SER A 393 -10.22 -12.42 -3.48
CA SER A 393 -9.63 -13.68 -3.97
C SER A 393 -9.26 -14.57 -2.78
N SER A 394 -9.78 -15.79 -2.73
CA SER A 394 -9.41 -16.74 -1.68
C SER A 394 -7.94 -17.21 -1.81
N LEU A 395 -7.34 -17.04 -3.00
CA LEU A 395 -5.95 -17.43 -3.28
C LEU A 395 -4.95 -16.39 -2.75
N THR A 396 -5.16 -15.10 -3.05
CA THR A 396 -4.19 -14.04 -2.73
C THR A 396 -4.65 -13.12 -1.60
N ASN A 397 -5.92 -13.12 -1.22
CA ASN A 397 -6.58 -12.17 -0.30
C ASN A 397 -6.70 -10.72 -0.82
N GLY A 398 -6.45 -10.47 -2.11
CA GLY A 398 -6.75 -9.16 -2.72
C GLY A 398 -8.23 -8.94 -2.98
N CYS A 399 -8.64 -7.68 -3.01
CA CYS A 399 -10.00 -7.24 -3.32
C CYS A 399 -10.11 -6.83 -4.79
N ILE A 400 -11.23 -7.16 -5.45
CA ILE A 400 -11.58 -6.53 -6.73
C ILE A 400 -11.78 -5.04 -6.48
N SER A 401 -11.16 -4.22 -7.34
CA SER A 401 -11.07 -2.77 -7.20
C SER A 401 -11.26 -2.10 -8.55
N VAL A 402 -12.00 -1.00 -8.56
CA VAL A 402 -12.15 -0.14 -9.75
C VAL A 402 -11.43 1.19 -9.55
N ASP A 403 -10.43 1.44 -10.39
CA ASP A 403 -9.69 2.71 -10.44
C ASP A 403 -9.95 3.42 -11.78
N GLY A 404 -10.92 4.33 -11.78
CA GLY A 404 -11.31 5.10 -12.97
C GLY A 404 -10.26 6.09 -13.47
N ARG A 405 -9.12 6.24 -12.78
CA ARG A 405 -7.98 7.04 -13.26
C ARG A 405 -7.09 6.25 -14.21
N ARG A 406 -7.31 4.93 -14.34
CA ARG A 406 -6.54 4.06 -15.23
C ARG A 406 -7.11 4.08 -16.65
N GLN A 407 -6.25 3.73 -17.59
CA GLN A 407 -6.64 3.51 -18.97
C GLN A 407 -7.65 2.36 -19.08
N ALA A 408 -8.49 2.42 -20.12
CA ALA A 408 -9.44 1.35 -20.42
C ALA A 408 -8.73 -0.02 -20.49
N GLY A 409 -9.39 -1.04 -19.95
CA GLY A 409 -8.83 -2.39 -19.79
C GLY A 409 -7.99 -2.60 -18.53
N ASP A 410 -7.49 -1.56 -17.88
CA ASP A 410 -6.76 -1.65 -16.59
C ASP A 410 -7.54 -1.04 -15.42
N THR A 411 -8.82 -0.74 -15.64
CA THR A 411 -9.69 -0.11 -14.64
C THR A 411 -10.21 -1.08 -13.60
N VAL A 412 -10.33 -2.38 -13.93
CA VAL A 412 -10.78 -3.44 -13.01
C VAL A 412 -9.61 -4.36 -12.70
N ILE A 413 -9.20 -4.37 -11.43
CA ILE A 413 -8.00 -5.07 -10.97
C ILE A 413 -8.22 -5.71 -9.61
N LEU A 414 -7.40 -6.69 -9.26
CA LEU A 414 -7.15 -7.06 -7.89
C LEU A 414 -6.19 -6.04 -7.26
N PHE A 415 -6.52 -5.59 -6.06
CA PHE A 415 -5.71 -4.67 -5.28
C PHE A 415 -5.76 -5.02 -3.80
N SER A 416 -4.82 -4.51 -3.03
CA SER A 416 -4.87 -4.57 -1.57
C SER A 416 -6.21 -4.06 -1.05
N CYS A 417 -6.85 -4.82 -0.16
CA CYS A 417 -8.11 -4.41 0.44
C CYS A 417 -7.95 -3.10 1.23
N GLY A 418 -8.94 -2.20 1.12
CA GLY A 418 -8.89 -0.84 1.66
C GLY A 418 -8.25 0.20 0.76
N GLY A 419 -7.93 -0.14 -0.50
CA GLY A 419 -7.55 0.82 -1.55
C GLY A 419 -6.14 1.41 -1.43
N ARG A 420 -5.32 0.96 -0.46
CA ARG A 420 -3.90 1.33 -0.37
C ARG A 420 -3.05 0.12 -0.69
N GLY A 421 -2.12 0.25 -1.64
CA GLY A 421 -1.30 -0.86 -2.14
C GLY A 421 -0.32 -1.48 -1.13
N ASP A 422 -0.34 -1.05 0.13
CA ASP A 422 0.39 -1.62 1.26
C ASP A 422 -0.53 -2.38 2.24
N GLY A 423 -1.83 -2.55 1.92
CA GLY A 423 -2.80 -3.20 2.82
C GLY A 423 -3.16 -2.38 4.07
N GLY A 424 -2.64 -1.16 4.19
CA GLY A 424 -2.85 -0.28 5.34
C GLY A 424 -4.08 0.62 5.24
N GLY A 425 -4.92 0.42 4.22
CA GLY A 425 -6.17 1.15 4.04
C GLY A 425 -7.27 0.70 4.99
N GLU A 426 -8.31 1.52 5.13
CA GLU A 426 -9.53 1.13 5.84
C GLU A 426 -10.55 0.60 4.82
N THR A 427 -11.64 1.34 4.59
CA THR A 427 -12.63 1.04 3.55
C THR A 427 -12.39 1.88 2.31
N ASP A 428 -12.42 1.25 1.14
CA ASP A 428 -12.38 1.93 -0.15
C ASP A 428 -13.69 1.74 -0.94
N SER A 429 -14.31 2.85 -1.36
CA SER A 429 -15.58 2.82 -2.09
C SER A 429 -15.48 2.25 -3.50
N GLY A 430 -14.28 2.17 -4.09
CA GLY A 430 -14.03 1.51 -5.37
C GLY A 430 -13.93 -0.01 -5.29
N GLN A 431 -13.90 -0.57 -4.07
CA GLN A 431 -13.85 -2.01 -3.80
C GLN A 431 -15.18 -2.58 -3.29
N LEU A 432 -16.12 -1.70 -2.93
CA LEU A 432 -17.39 -2.12 -2.34
C LEU A 432 -18.48 -2.26 -3.38
N ILE A 433 -19.11 -3.44 -3.35
CA ILE A 433 -20.22 -3.80 -4.24
C ILE A 433 -21.50 -3.89 -3.41
N PRO A 434 -22.59 -3.18 -3.77
CA PRO A 434 -23.88 -3.34 -3.13
C PRO A 434 -24.28 -4.82 -3.08
N PHE A 435 -24.59 -5.31 -1.90
CA PHE A 435 -24.81 -6.73 -1.67
C PHE A 435 -25.79 -6.94 -0.53
N ILE A 436 -26.95 -7.53 -0.86
CA ILE A 436 -28.06 -7.78 0.07
C ILE A 436 -28.22 -9.27 0.42
N GLY A 437 -27.19 -10.10 0.17
CA GLY A 437 -27.22 -11.54 0.44
C GLY A 437 -27.77 -12.41 -0.70
N GLN A 438 -27.96 -11.85 -1.89
CA GLN A 438 -28.42 -12.60 -3.07
C GLN A 438 -27.25 -13.30 -3.77
N THR A 439 -27.53 -14.41 -4.45
CA THR A 439 -26.54 -15.13 -5.26
C THR A 439 -26.37 -14.54 -6.66
N SER A 440 -27.27 -13.64 -7.10
CA SER A 440 -27.07 -12.85 -8.32
C SER A 440 -27.03 -11.38 -7.94
N PHE A 441 -26.08 -10.63 -8.50
CA PHE A 441 -25.88 -9.23 -8.16
C PHE A 441 -25.32 -8.44 -9.34
N ALA A 442 -25.67 -7.16 -9.40
CA ALA A 442 -25.03 -6.23 -10.32
C ALA A 442 -23.63 -5.88 -9.78
N PHE A 443 -22.60 -6.06 -10.60
CA PHE A 443 -21.22 -5.79 -10.20
C PHE A 443 -20.90 -4.29 -10.34
N ALA A 444 -21.55 -3.46 -9.51
CA ALA A 444 -21.46 -2.00 -9.57
C ALA A 444 -20.73 -1.42 -8.33
N PRO A 445 -19.50 -0.90 -8.45
CA PRO A 445 -18.80 -0.28 -7.34
C PRO A 445 -19.50 0.98 -6.78
N GLN A 446 -19.45 1.17 -5.46
CA GLN A 446 -20.11 2.30 -4.80
C GLN A 446 -19.56 3.68 -5.21
N ASN A 447 -18.27 3.80 -5.51
CA ASN A 447 -17.63 5.07 -5.88
C ASN A 447 -18.21 5.72 -7.14
N GLN A 448 -18.96 4.98 -7.96
CA GLN A 448 -19.54 5.45 -9.22
C GLN A 448 -21.07 5.58 -9.18
N ARG A 449 -21.73 5.42 -8.01
CA ARG A 449 -23.17 5.63 -7.81
C ARG A 449 -24.06 4.93 -8.85
N ASN A 450 -23.74 3.67 -9.19
CA ASN A 450 -24.42 2.86 -10.22
C ASN A 450 -24.34 3.41 -11.65
N GLN A 451 -23.43 4.36 -11.93
CA GLN A 451 -23.20 4.82 -13.31
C GLN A 451 -22.20 3.93 -14.04
N VAL A 452 -21.28 3.30 -13.31
CA VAL A 452 -20.25 2.40 -13.85
C VAL A 452 -20.41 1.03 -13.24
N CYS A 453 -20.38 0.01 -14.10
CA CYS A 453 -20.42 -1.39 -13.75
C CYS A 453 -19.13 -2.07 -14.21
N ILE A 454 -18.77 -3.14 -13.51
CA ILE A 454 -17.82 -4.13 -13.99
C ILE A 454 -18.55 -5.04 -14.96
N LEU A 455 -17.99 -5.22 -16.15
CA LEU A 455 -18.57 -5.94 -17.27
C LEU A 455 -17.57 -6.98 -17.80
N PRO A 456 -18.05 -8.07 -18.42
CA PRO A 456 -17.19 -8.94 -19.21
C PRO A 456 -16.61 -8.15 -20.40
N GLY A 457 -15.29 -8.19 -20.56
CA GLY A 457 -14.58 -7.66 -21.72
C GLY A 457 -13.93 -8.79 -22.54
N ASP A 458 -12.92 -8.44 -23.35
CA ASP A 458 -12.18 -9.41 -24.16
C ASP A 458 -11.17 -10.19 -23.30
N GLY A 459 -11.62 -11.29 -22.68
CA GLY A 459 -10.80 -12.19 -21.85
C GLY A 459 -10.52 -11.69 -20.43
N ARG A 460 -10.87 -10.44 -20.10
CA ARG A 460 -10.79 -9.86 -18.76
C ARG A 460 -11.96 -8.94 -18.46
N LEU A 461 -12.17 -8.63 -17.19
CA LEU A 461 -13.18 -7.68 -16.75
C LEU A 461 -12.77 -6.25 -17.11
N GLU A 462 -13.77 -5.45 -17.46
CA GLU A 462 -13.62 -4.03 -17.78
C GLU A 462 -14.65 -3.20 -17.01
N SER A 463 -14.48 -1.88 -17.01
CA SER A 463 -15.47 -0.96 -16.45
C SER A 463 -16.18 -0.22 -17.57
N GLY A 464 -17.50 -0.14 -17.53
CA GLY A 464 -18.30 0.61 -18.50
C GLY A 464 -19.60 1.12 -17.89
N PRO A 465 -20.43 1.84 -18.66
CA PRO A 465 -21.75 2.26 -18.22
C PRO A 465 -22.58 1.07 -17.76
N CYS A 466 -23.35 1.21 -16.67
CA CYS A 466 -24.23 0.13 -16.21
C CYS A 466 -25.38 -0.12 -17.20
N PRO A 467 -25.42 -1.28 -17.88
CA PRO A 467 -26.47 -1.64 -18.80
C PRO A 467 -27.74 -2.10 -18.05
N THR A 468 -28.85 -2.18 -18.78
CA THR A 468 -30.15 -2.65 -18.25
C THR A 468 -30.58 -3.99 -18.85
N ASP A 469 -29.72 -4.64 -19.62
CA ASP A 469 -29.98 -5.89 -20.34
C ASP A 469 -29.57 -7.14 -19.56
N GLY A 470 -28.92 -6.97 -18.40
CA GLY A 470 -28.46 -8.06 -17.54
C GLY A 470 -26.99 -8.43 -17.72
N SER A 471 -26.26 -7.82 -18.66
CA SER A 471 -24.83 -8.08 -18.88
C SER A 471 -23.91 -7.63 -17.72
N GLN A 472 -24.47 -6.95 -16.72
CA GLN A 472 -23.82 -6.60 -15.46
C GLN A 472 -24.10 -7.57 -14.31
N LEU A 473 -24.93 -8.60 -14.53
CA LEU A 473 -25.36 -9.52 -13.48
C LEU A 473 -24.41 -10.72 -13.38
N PHE A 474 -23.67 -10.76 -12.28
CA PHE A 474 -22.81 -11.89 -11.93
C PHE A 474 -23.53 -12.81 -10.96
N SER A 475 -23.13 -14.07 -10.94
CA SER A 475 -23.75 -15.11 -10.13
C SER A 475 -22.74 -15.86 -9.27
N ILE A 476 -23.09 -16.10 -8.01
CA ILE A 476 -22.31 -16.83 -7.01
C ILE A 476 -22.73 -18.30 -7.02
N PHE A 477 -21.75 -19.19 -7.15
CA PHE A 477 -21.90 -20.63 -7.12
C PHE A 477 -21.11 -21.19 -5.92
N PRO A 478 -21.79 -21.66 -4.87
CA PRO A 478 -21.15 -22.13 -3.65
C PRO A 478 -20.48 -23.51 -3.76
#